data_AF-H7ELW7-F1
#
_entry.id   AF-H7ELW7-F1
#
_cell.length_a   1.000
_cell.length_b   1.000
_cell.length_c   1.000
_cell.angle_alpha   90.00
_cell.angle_beta   90.00
_cell.angle_gamma   90.00
#
_symmetry.space_group_name_H-M   'P 1'
#
loop_
_entity.id
_entity.type
_entity.pdbx_description
1 polymer ?
#
loop_
_entity_poly.entity_id
_entity_poly.type
_entity_poly.pdbx_seq_one_letter_code
_entity_poly.pdbx_strand_id
1 'polypeptide(L)'
;MKQNINFNELLSNKNFIPWFLMNNFPEGINKTTDSTLSELIQENFDIETSWVNQLTGYYDEVFEESDGYIENPKSVELKLNEKQKFSVEFHPGDTLYYLDEIQIGSTGPSYTIRTIPFKIFLDCTNNITLNEKLLLLPMIKIKQTEKNDFEILIKSLLLSVSFQESLIDAVIDCILENCME
;
A
#
# COMPACT_ATOMS: atom_id res chain seq x y z
N MET A 1 -12.52 -10.42 -16.29
CA MET A 1 -11.62 -9.39 -16.86
C MET A 1 -11.36 -8.38 -15.75
N LYS A 2 -10.10 -8.20 -15.33
CA LYS A 2 -9.73 -7.28 -14.23
C LYS A 2 -10.20 -5.87 -14.55
N GLN A 3 -10.73 -5.15 -13.56
CA GLN A 3 -11.15 -3.77 -13.72
C GLN A 3 -9.95 -2.85 -13.46
N ASN A 4 -9.19 -2.52 -14.50
CA ASN A 4 -8.00 -1.68 -14.35
C ASN A 4 -8.42 -0.22 -14.11
N ILE A 5 -8.03 0.34 -12.96
CA ILE A 5 -8.22 1.75 -12.60
C ILE A 5 -6.97 2.54 -12.98
N ASN A 6 -7.14 3.76 -13.47
CA ASN A 6 -6.05 4.70 -13.63
C ASN A 6 -5.45 5.08 -12.26
N PHE A 7 -4.14 4.93 -12.10
CA PHE A 7 -3.45 5.25 -10.85
C PHE A 7 -3.61 6.72 -10.42
N ASN A 8 -3.58 7.67 -11.36
CA ASN A 8 -3.70 9.10 -11.03
C ASN A 8 -5.12 9.45 -10.57
N GLU A 9 -6.15 8.81 -11.14
CA GLU A 9 -7.53 8.97 -10.66
C GLU A 9 -7.67 8.46 -9.23
N LEU A 10 -7.10 7.28 -8.95
CA LEU A 10 -7.09 6.70 -7.60
C LEU A 10 -6.35 7.61 -6.61
N LEU A 11 -5.16 8.10 -7.00
CA LEU A 11 -4.31 8.97 -6.20
C LEU A 11 -4.97 10.32 -5.89
N SER A 12 -5.80 10.84 -6.81
CA SER A 12 -6.51 12.10 -6.61
C SER A 12 -7.63 12.01 -5.57
N ASN A 13 -8.05 10.80 -5.18
CA ASN A 13 -9.09 10.62 -4.20
C ASN A 13 -8.54 10.75 -2.77
N LYS A 14 -9.08 11.68 -1.99
CA LYS A 14 -8.68 11.96 -0.60
C LYS A 14 -8.67 10.71 0.31
N ASN A 15 -9.52 9.72 0.01
CA ASN A 15 -9.66 8.51 0.82
C ASN A 15 -8.53 7.51 0.57
N PHE A 16 -7.90 7.55 -0.60
CA PHE A 16 -7.01 6.48 -1.05
C PHE A 16 -5.73 6.38 -0.23
N ILE A 17 -4.97 7.47 -0.08
CA ILE A 17 -3.69 7.42 0.66
C ILE A 17 -3.90 6.94 2.11
N PRO A 18 -4.80 7.56 2.91
CA PRO A 18 -5.01 7.12 4.29
C PRO A 18 -5.47 5.65 4.37
N TRP A 19 -6.43 5.26 3.53
CA TRP A 19 -6.93 3.89 3.46
C TRP A 19 -5.82 2.89 3.07
N PHE A 20 -5.02 3.21 2.05
CA PHE A 20 -3.97 2.34 1.56
C PHE A 20 -2.90 2.10 2.62
N LEU A 21 -2.46 3.17 3.29
CA LEU A 21 -1.50 3.08 4.39
C LEU A 21 -2.03 2.22 5.54
N MET A 22 -3.26 2.51 6.00
CA MET A 22 -3.89 1.74 7.09
C MET A 22 -3.97 0.23 6.78
N ASN A 23 -4.35 -0.15 5.57
CA ASN A 23 -4.60 -1.56 5.22
C ASN A 23 -3.33 -2.33 4.81
N ASN A 24 -2.24 -1.64 4.44
CA ASN A 24 -1.06 -2.29 3.88
C ASN A 24 0.20 -2.23 4.75
N PHE A 25 0.11 -1.60 5.92
CA PHE A 25 1.13 -1.70 6.97
C PHE A 25 0.48 -2.14 8.29
N PRO A 26 -0.13 -3.34 8.33
CA PRO A 26 -0.94 -3.78 9.48
C PRO A 26 -0.13 -3.97 10.77
N GLU A 27 1.20 -4.08 10.67
CA GLU A 27 2.11 -4.18 11.83
C GLU A 27 2.81 -2.85 12.14
N GLY A 28 2.45 -1.77 11.43
CA GLY A 28 3.03 -0.46 11.64
C GLY A 28 2.60 0.12 12.98
N ILE A 29 3.57 0.37 13.86
CA ILE A 29 3.37 0.97 15.18
C ILE A 29 4.37 2.08 15.42
N ASN A 30 3.89 3.20 15.96
CA ASN A 30 4.76 4.23 16.48
C ASN A 30 5.20 3.81 17.89
N LYS A 31 6.45 3.34 18.02
CA LYS A 31 7.02 2.90 19.32
C LYS A 31 7.05 3.98 20.39
N THR A 32 6.97 5.26 20.04
CA THR A 32 6.99 6.36 21.00
C THR A 32 5.62 6.60 21.62
N THR A 33 4.55 6.52 20.82
CA THR A 33 3.18 6.77 21.28
C THR A 33 2.39 5.49 21.53
N ASP A 34 2.94 4.33 21.17
CA ASP A 34 2.28 3.02 21.19
C ASP A 34 1.01 2.96 20.33
N SER A 35 0.92 3.83 19.32
CA SER A 35 -0.23 3.93 18.40
C SER A 35 0.06 3.14 17.13
N THR A 36 -0.90 2.33 16.71
CA THR A 36 -0.86 1.66 15.40
C THR A 36 -1.10 2.67 14.27
N LEU A 37 -0.63 2.35 13.07
CA LEU A 37 -0.92 3.18 11.89
C LEU A 37 -2.42 3.28 11.64
N SER A 38 -3.17 2.20 11.90
CA SER A 38 -4.62 2.21 11.77
C SER A 38 -5.29 3.21 12.69
N GLU A 39 -4.89 3.28 13.97
CA GLU A 39 -5.40 4.27 14.92
C GLU A 39 -5.06 5.68 14.48
N LEU A 40 -3.80 5.94 14.11
CA LEU A 40 -3.37 7.26 13.64
C LEU A 40 -4.18 7.74 12.44
N ILE A 41 -4.47 6.84 11.49
CA ILE A 41 -5.29 7.18 10.33
C ILE A 41 -6.76 7.41 10.73
N GLN A 42 -7.36 6.53 11.52
CA GLN A 42 -8.78 6.63 11.91
C GLN A 42 -9.09 7.87 12.76
N GLU A 43 -8.14 8.31 13.59
CA GLU A 43 -8.30 9.52 14.42
C GLU A 43 -8.21 10.82 13.61
N ASN A 44 -7.59 10.80 12.44
CA ASN A 44 -7.26 12.01 11.68
C ASN A 44 -7.92 12.10 10.31
N PHE A 45 -8.45 11.00 9.77
CA PHE A 45 -9.05 10.96 8.44
C PHE A 45 -10.46 10.35 8.49
N ASP A 46 -11.42 11.07 7.89
CA ASP A 46 -12.76 10.56 7.65
C ASP A 46 -12.80 9.82 6.30
N ILE A 47 -12.53 8.52 6.34
CA ILE A 47 -12.52 7.65 5.14
C ILE A 47 -13.94 7.18 4.86
N GLU A 48 -14.44 7.54 3.68
CA GLU A 48 -15.81 7.17 3.27
C GLU A 48 -15.92 5.65 3.01
N THR A 49 -16.66 4.93 3.86
CA THR A 49 -16.89 3.48 3.71
C THR A 49 -17.50 3.11 2.36
N SER A 50 -18.40 3.94 1.82
CA SER A 50 -19.00 3.71 0.50
C SER A 50 -17.96 3.73 -0.63
N TRP A 51 -16.96 4.59 -0.53
CA TRP A 51 -15.86 4.65 -1.48
C TRP A 51 -14.95 3.42 -1.35
N VAL A 52 -14.64 3.01 -0.12
CA VAL A 52 -13.87 1.79 0.14
C VAL A 52 -14.58 0.57 -0.43
N ASN A 53 -15.88 0.40 -0.15
CA ASN A 53 -16.68 -0.71 -0.66
C ASN A 53 -16.72 -0.73 -2.19
N GLN A 54 -16.78 0.44 -2.83
CA GLN A 54 -16.70 0.54 -4.29
C GLN A 54 -15.31 0.17 -4.81
N LEU A 55 -14.23 0.54 -4.12
CA LEU A 55 -12.86 0.21 -4.53
C LEU A 55 -12.61 -1.29 -4.43
N THR A 56 -12.96 -1.89 -3.29
CA THR A 56 -12.72 -3.30 -3.01
C THR A 56 -13.74 -4.21 -3.66
N GLY A 57 -14.95 -3.72 -3.92
CA GLY A 57 -16.08 -4.54 -4.37
C GLY A 57 -16.76 -5.30 -3.23
N TYR A 58 -16.70 -4.78 -1.99
CA TYR A 58 -17.41 -5.34 -0.85
C TYR A 58 -18.94 -5.24 -1.03
N TYR A 59 -19.62 -6.32 -0.63
CA TYR A 59 -21.05 -6.43 -0.39
C TYR A 59 -21.26 -7.40 0.78
N ASP A 60 -22.43 -7.38 1.41
CA ASP A 60 -22.62 -8.03 2.73
C ASP A 60 -22.37 -9.54 2.71
N GLU A 61 -22.75 -10.24 1.64
CA GLU A 61 -22.59 -11.69 1.51
C GLU A 61 -21.20 -12.13 0.99
N VAL A 62 -20.28 -11.20 0.68
CA VAL A 62 -19.02 -11.53 -0.02
C VAL A 62 -18.13 -12.52 0.73
N PHE A 63 -18.12 -12.43 2.06
CA PHE A 63 -17.35 -13.33 2.92
C PHE A 63 -18.03 -14.68 3.12
N GLU A 64 -19.35 -14.76 2.92
CA GLU A 64 -20.08 -16.03 2.90
C GLU A 64 -19.85 -16.76 1.57
N GLU A 65 -19.72 -16.01 0.47
CA GLU A 65 -19.55 -16.56 -0.88
C GLU A 65 -18.10 -16.89 -1.24
N SER A 66 -17.11 -16.12 -0.77
CA SER A 66 -15.76 -16.13 -1.38
C SER A 66 -14.56 -15.81 -0.47
N ASP A 67 -14.65 -15.94 0.86
CA ASP A 67 -13.59 -15.48 1.80
C ASP A 67 -13.15 -14.02 1.57
N GLY A 68 -13.94 -13.22 0.84
CA GLY A 68 -13.61 -11.86 0.41
C GLY A 68 -12.97 -11.75 -0.98
N TYR A 69 -12.54 -12.83 -1.64
CA TYR A 69 -11.90 -12.74 -2.96
C TYR A 69 -12.89 -12.74 -4.13
N ILE A 70 -13.19 -11.55 -4.64
CA ILE A 70 -14.02 -11.39 -5.84
C ILE A 70 -13.31 -11.77 -7.15
N GLU A 71 -14.05 -12.33 -8.13
CA GLU A 71 -13.48 -12.80 -9.41
C GLU A 71 -12.89 -11.69 -10.30
N ASN A 72 -13.44 -10.47 -10.21
CA ASN A 72 -13.07 -9.35 -11.07
C ASN A 72 -12.72 -8.10 -10.23
N PRO A 73 -11.62 -8.16 -9.45
CA PRO A 73 -11.25 -7.08 -8.58
C PRO A 73 -10.86 -5.84 -9.38
N LYS A 74 -10.99 -4.68 -8.73
CA LYS A 74 -10.34 -3.49 -9.25
C LYS A 74 -8.84 -3.59 -9.01
N SER A 75 -8.07 -3.12 -9.98
CA SER A 75 -6.62 -3.25 -9.94
C SER A 75 -5.94 -2.01 -10.50
N VAL A 76 -4.73 -1.74 -10.04
CA VAL A 76 -3.83 -0.78 -10.68
C VAL A 76 -2.65 -1.53 -11.27
N GLU A 77 -2.23 -1.10 -12.45
CA GLU A 77 -1.12 -1.68 -13.18
C GLU A 77 -0.05 -0.62 -13.46
N LEU A 78 1.19 -0.94 -13.11
CA LEU A 78 2.37 -0.13 -13.35
C LEU A 78 3.35 -0.89 -14.24
N LYS A 79 3.89 -0.23 -15.25
CA LYS A 79 5.02 -0.74 -16.02
C LYS A 79 6.32 -0.37 -15.30
N LEU A 80 6.98 -1.34 -14.67
CA LEU A 80 8.27 -1.10 -14.02
C LEU A 80 9.38 -0.84 -15.04
N ASN A 81 9.30 -1.54 -16.18
CA ASN A 81 10.15 -1.37 -17.35
C ASN A 81 9.47 -2.00 -18.59
N GLU A 82 10.18 -2.05 -19.72
CA GLU A 82 9.70 -2.63 -20.99
C GLU A 82 9.25 -4.10 -20.90
N LYS A 83 9.70 -4.84 -19.88
CA LYS A 83 9.46 -6.29 -19.73
C LYS A 83 8.61 -6.65 -18.53
N GLN A 84 8.61 -5.81 -17.50
CA GLN A 84 8.02 -6.14 -16.20
C GLN A 84 6.86 -5.23 -15.85
N LYS A 85 5.79 -5.87 -15.40
CA LYS A 85 4.55 -5.25 -14.97
C LYS A 85 4.28 -5.61 -13.52
N PHE A 86 4.06 -4.58 -12.72
CA PHE A 86 3.57 -4.72 -11.36
C PHE A 86 2.07 -4.41 -11.33
N SER A 87 1.30 -5.18 -10.57
CA SER A 87 -0.11 -4.86 -10.35
C SER A 87 -0.55 -5.10 -8.92
N VAL A 88 -1.48 -4.27 -8.47
CA VAL A 88 -2.13 -4.37 -7.17
C VAL A 88 -3.61 -4.63 -7.39
N GLU A 89 -4.17 -5.63 -6.72
CA GLU A 89 -5.61 -5.92 -6.70
C GLU A 89 -6.18 -5.56 -5.33
N PHE A 90 -7.32 -4.88 -5.34
CA PHE A 90 -8.03 -4.49 -4.13
C PHE A 90 -9.24 -5.40 -3.93
N HIS A 91 -9.26 -6.09 -2.79
CA HIS A 91 -10.33 -6.99 -2.36
C HIS A 91 -10.89 -6.52 -1.02
N PRO A 92 -12.11 -6.95 -0.65
CA PRO A 92 -12.62 -6.82 0.70
C PRO A 92 -11.62 -7.36 1.73
N GLY A 93 -11.14 -6.50 2.63
CA GLY A 93 -10.17 -6.85 3.67
C GLY A 93 -8.71 -6.96 3.20
N ASP A 94 -8.48 -7.21 1.91
CA ASP A 94 -7.18 -7.68 1.41
C ASP A 94 -6.65 -6.87 0.21
N THR A 95 -5.33 -6.80 0.12
CA THR A 95 -4.62 -6.29 -1.06
C THR A 95 -3.65 -7.37 -1.55
N LEU A 96 -3.71 -7.67 -2.85
CA LEU A 96 -2.84 -8.65 -3.49
C LEU A 96 -1.84 -7.96 -4.43
N TYR A 97 -0.61 -8.46 -4.43
CA TYR A 97 0.51 -7.88 -5.18
C TYR A 97 1.05 -8.87 -6.19
N TYR A 98 1.24 -8.43 -7.43
CA TYR A 98 1.70 -9.28 -8.53
C TYR A 98 2.85 -8.66 -9.30
N LEU A 99 3.74 -9.52 -9.80
CA LEU A 99 4.76 -9.21 -10.79
C LEU A 99 4.59 -10.17 -11.97
N ASP A 100 4.35 -9.64 -13.16
CA ASP A 100 4.13 -10.43 -14.39
C ASP A 100 3.10 -11.55 -14.20
N GLU A 101 1.97 -11.23 -13.56
CA GLU A 101 0.85 -12.13 -13.22
C GLU A 101 1.15 -13.17 -12.13
N ILE A 102 2.36 -13.21 -11.59
CA ILE A 102 2.73 -14.06 -10.46
C ILE A 102 2.46 -13.28 -9.17
N GLN A 103 1.67 -13.85 -8.27
CA GLN A 103 1.43 -13.27 -6.95
C GLN A 103 2.73 -13.29 -6.14
N ILE A 104 3.16 -12.13 -5.67
CA ILE A 104 4.37 -11.93 -4.86
C ILE A 104 4.07 -11.48 -3.43
N GLY A 105 2.82 -11.09 -3.15
CA GLY A 105 2.40 -10.70 -1.81
C GLY A 105 0.89 -10.63 -1.62
N SER A 106 0.49 -10.60 -0.34
CA SER A 106 -0.89 -10.50 0.13
C SER A 106 -0.92 -9.94 1.55
N THR A 107 -1.89 -9.07 1.85
CA THR A 107 -2.20 -8.67 3.23
C THR A 107 -3.26 -9.56 3.90
N GLY A 108 -3.80 -10.55 3.18
CA GLY A 108 -4.88 -11.43 3.62
C GLY A 108 -4.42 -12.75 4.25
N PRO A 109 -5.23 -13.83 4.20
CA PRO A 109 -4.93 -15.12 4.84
C PRO A 109 -3.60 -15.76 4.43
N SER A 110 -3.14 -15.53 3.19
CA SER A 110 -1.79 -15.92 2.73
C SER A 110 -0.78 -14.80 2.98
N TYR A 111 -0.81 -14.23 4.19
CA TYR A 111 -0.09 -13.01 4.55
C TYR A 111 1.39 -13.11 4.17
N THR A 112 1.81 -12.25 3.25
CA THR A 112 3.16 -12.19 2.71
C THR A 112 3.40 -10.80 2.15
N ILE A 113 4.03 -9.95 2.96
CA ILE A 113 4.53 -8.64 2.55
C ILE A 113 6.00 -8.51 2.99
N ARG A 114 6.68 -7.42 2.60
CA ARG A 114 8.10 -7.20 2.94
C ARG A 114 9.02 -8.31 2.41
N THR A 115 8.88 -8.62 1.12
CA THR A 115 9.67 -9.67 0.46
C THR A 115 10.74 -9.12 -0.49
N ILE A 116 10.66 -7.83 -0.83
CA ILE A 116 11.57 -7.17 -1.78
C ILE A 116 12.63 -6.38 -1.00
N PRO A 117 13.92 -6.76 -1.07
CA PRO A 117 14.98 -5.97 -0.46
C PRO A 117 15.01 -4.55 -1.02
N PHE A 118 15.24 -3.54 -0.17
CA PHE A 118 15.22 -2.13 -0.56
C PHE A 118 16.06 -1.81 -1.79
N LYS A 119 17.27 -2.37 -1.87
CA LYS A 119 18.15 -2.21 -3.04
C LYS A 119 17.52 -2.70 -4.34
N ILE A 120 16.85 -3.86 -4.31
CA ILE A 120 16.15 -4.42 -5.48
C ILE A 120 14.98 -3.52 -5.87
N PHE A 121 14.23 -3.02 -4.88
CA PHE A 121 13.18 -2.04 -5.12
C PHE A 121 13.71 -0.79 -5.83
N LEU A 122 14.83 -0.22 -5.39
CA LEU A 122 15.44 0.94 -6.05
C LEU A 122 15.81 0.63 -7.50
N ASP A 123 16.49 -0.50 -7.72
CA ASP A 123 16.93 -0.92 -9.06
C ASP A 123 15.74 -1.12 -10.03
N CYS A 124 14.66 -1.75 -9.56
CA CYS A 124 13.49 -2.08 -10.37
C CYS A 124 12.51 -0.92 -10.58
N THR A 125 12.59 0.15 -9.77
CA THR A 125 11.66 1.30 -9.82
C THR A 125 12.29 2.57 -10.38
N ASN A 126 13.44 2.48 -11.03
CA ASN A 126 14.13 3.64 -11.59
C ASN A 126 13.38 4.35 -12.72
N ASN A 127 12.43 3.67 -13.38
CA ASN A 127 11.68 4.23 -14.51
C ASN A 127 10.25 4.67 -14.16
N ILE A 128 9.82 4.50 -12.91
CA ILE A 128 8.49 4.93 -12.44
C ILE A 128 8.60 6.18 -11.58
N THR A 129 7.52 6.95 -11.53
CA THR A 129 7.43 8.18 -10.74
C THR A 129 7.50 7.89 -9.24
N LEU A 130 7.84 8.91 -8.45
CA LEU A 130 7.85 8.81 -6.99
C LEU A 130 6.49 8.39 -6.43
N ASN A 131 5.39 8.90 -6.99
CA ASN A 131 4.04 8.57 -6.52
C ASN A 131 3.68 7.10 -6.82
N GLU A 132 4.06 6.58 -7.99
CA GLU A 132 3.80 5.17 -8.35
C GLU A 132 4.51 4.19 -7.43
N LYS A 133 5.67 4.58 -6.86
CA LYS A 133 6.38 3.78 -5.85
C LYS A 133 5.56 3.52 -4.59
N LEU A 134 4.53 4.32 -4.29
CA LEU A 134 3.64 4.14 -3.15
C LEU A 134 3.08 2.72 -3.09
N LEU A 135 2.62 2.22 -4.24
CA LEU A 135 1.97 0.92 -4.34
C LEU A 135 2.90 -0.26 -4.03
N LEU A 136 4.22 -0.05 -4.09
CA LEU A 136 5.22 -1.08 -3.80
C LEU A 136 5.74 -1.01 -2.36
N LEU A 137 5.52 0.09 -1.64
CA LEU A 137 6.08 0.29 -0.29
C LEU A 137 5.81 -0.88 0.68
N PRO A 138 4.60 -1.47 0.74
CA PRO A 138 4.31 -2.61 1.62
C PRO A 138 5.19 -3.84 1.35
N MET A 139 5.66 -3.99 0.12
CA MET A 139 6.50 -5.12 -0.28
C MET A 139 7.97 -4.93 0.08
N ILE A 140 8.38 -3.75 0.51
CA ILE A 140 9.78 -3.44 0.80
C ILE A 140 10.19 -4.00 2.16
N LYS A 141 11.34 -4.66 2.17
CA LYS A 141 12.06 -5.07 3.37
C LYS A 141 13.35 -4.26 3.48
N ILE A 142 13.57 -3.63 4.63
CA ILE A 142 14.75 -2.80 4.89
C ILE A 142 15.62 -3.39 6.00
N LYS A 143 16.92 -3.13 5.90
CA LYS A 143 17.88 -3.36 6.99
C LYS A 143 18.04 -2.11 7.83
N GLN A 144 18.57 -2.28 9.05
CA GLN A 144 18.89 -1.16 9.94
C GLN A 144 19.82 -0.12 9.29
N THR A 145 20.74 -0.54 8.42
CA THR A 145 21.65 0.34 7.68
C THR A 145 20.97 1.16 6.59
N GLU A 146 19.77 0.75 6.15
CA GLU A 146 19.00 1.38 5.08
C GLU A 146 17.88 2.28 5.62
N LYS A 147 17.68 2.31 6.94
CA LYS A 147 16.57 3.03 7.60
C LYS A 147 16.50 4.50 7.19
N ASN A 148 17.62 5.22 7.25
CA ASN A 148 17.64 6.66 6.94
C ASN A 148 17.30 6.94 5.46
N ASP A 149 17.80 6.11 4.54
CA ASP A 149 17.51 6.29 3.11
C ASP A 149 16.04 5.99 2.80
N PHE A 150 15.48 4.98 3.47
CA PHE A 150 14.06 4.64 3.33
C PHE A 150 13.16 5.72 3.95
N GLU A 151 13.53 6.28 5.10
CA GLU A 151 12.85 7.41 5.74
C GLU A 151 12.76 8.62 4.79
N ILE A 152 13.88 8.99 4.15
CA ILE A 152 13.93 10.10 3.18
C ILE A 152 12.99 9.82 1.99
N LEU A 153 12.96 8.58 1.50
CA LEU A 153 12.07 8.17 0.42
C LEU A 153 10.59 8.32 0.81
N ILE A 154 10.18 7.75 1.96
CA ILE A 154 8.78 7.81 2.42
C ILE A 154 8.37 9.27 2.65
N LYS A 155 9.23 10.07 3.30
CA LYS A 155 8.95 11.50 3.54
C LYS A 155 8.72 12.26 2.24
N SER A 156 9.59 12.05 1.27
CA SER A 156 9.46 12.68 -0.06
C SER A 156 8.17 12.28 -0.75
N LEU A 157 7.78 11.00 -0.62
CA LEU A 157 6.56 10.46 -1.21
C LEU A 157 5.29 11.01 -0.55
N LEU A 158 5.23 11.03 0.79
CA LEU A 158 4.06 11.56 1.51
C LEU A 158 3.84 13.05 1.23
N LEU A 159 4.93 13.82 1.11
CA LEU A 159 4.89 15.22 0.69
C LEU A 159 4.40 15.39 -0.76
N SER A 160 4.77 14.49 -1.68
CA SER A 160 4.38 14.58 -3.09
C SER A 160 2.93 14.20 -3.38
N VAL A 161 2.25 13.54 -2.43
CA VAL A 161 0.82 13.19 -2.50
C VAL A 161 -0.06 14.09 -1.64
N SER A 162 0.47 15.23 -1.18
CA SER A 162 -0.23 16.21 -0.33
C SER A 162 -0.83 15.61 0.95
N PHE A 163 -0.12 14.65 1.55
CA PHE A 163 -0.53 14.07 2.83
C PHE A 163 -0.44 15.11 3.96
N GLN A 164 -1.20 14.92 5.05
CA GLN A 164 -1.23 15.88 6.15
C GLN A 164 0.14 15.97 6.84
N GLU A 165 0.81 17.12 6.70
CA GLU A 165 2.19 17.32 7.16
C GLU A 165 2.41 17.03 8.64
N SER A 166 1.44 17.38 9.49
CA SER A 166 1.54 17.17 10.94
C SER A 166 1.59 15.70 11.37
N LEU A 167 1.23 14.77 10.47
CA LEU A 167 1.23 13.33 10.73
C LEU A 167 2.37 12.59 10.03
N ILE A 168 3.10 13.24 9.13
CA ILE A 168 4.10 12.59 8.28
C ILE A 168 5.13 11.83 9.12
N ASP A 169 5.71 12.47 10.14
CA ASP A 169 6.76 11.84 10.95
C ASP A 169 6.19 10.64 11.74
N ALA A 170 4.98 10.74 12.30
CA ALA A 170 4.34 9.64 13.03
C ALA A 170 4.00 8.45 12.13
N VAL A 171 3.54 8.72 10.90
CA VAL A 171 3.25 7.69 9.89
C VAL A 171 4.53 7.03 9.39
N ILE A 172 5.59 7.81 9.16
CA ILE A 172 6.92 7.30 8.78
C ILE A 172 7.44 6.32 9.83
N ASP A 173 7.35 6.66 11.12
CA ASP A 173 7.78 5.76 12.20
C ASP A 173 7.06 4.40 12.12
N CYS A 174 5.76 4.41 11.88
CA CYS A 174 4.97 3.18 11.72
C CYS A 174 5.41 2.37 10.50
N ILE A 175 5.58 3.02 9.35
CA ILE A 175 5.98 2.37 8.10
C ILE A 175 7.39 1.78 8.23
N LEU A 176 8.32 2.52 8.83
CA LEU A 176 9.68 2.05 9.07
C LEU A 176 9.66 0.81 9.95
N GLU A 177 8.94 0.84 11.07
CA GLU A 177 8.84 -0.31 11.96
C GLU A 177 8.24 -1.52 11.24
N ASN A 178 7.18 -1.32 10.45
CA ASN A 178 6.58 -2.39 9.67
C ASN A 178 7.60 -3.02 8.72
N CYS A 179 8.39 -2.22 7.98
CA CYS A 179 9.28 -2.71 6.91
C CYS A 179 10.64 -3.25 7.36
N MET A 180 10.99 -3.15 8.65
CA MET A 180 12.27 -3.64 9.17
C MET A 180 12.40 -5.16 9.17
N GLU A 181 13.61 -5.67 8.90
CA GLU A 181 14.01 -7.09 9.04
C GLU A 181 14.09 -7.58 10.48
#